data_AF-A0A7S0ZKB5-F1
#
_entry.id   AF-A0A7S0ZKB5-F1
#
_cell.length_a   1.000
_cell.length_b   1.000
_cell.length_c   1.000
_cell.angle_alpha   90.00
_cell.angle_beta   90.00
_cell.angle_gamma   90.00
#
_symmetry.space_group_name_H-M   'P 1'
#
loop_
_entity.id
_entity.type
_entity.pdbx_description
1 polymer ?
#
loop_
_entity_poly.entity_id
_entity_poly.type
_entity_poly.pdbx_seq_one_letter_code
_entity_poly.pdbx_strand_id
1 'polypeptide(L)'
;ERWRKYSQSRLLGGFRRHKIPLRLLDVVELDLDETQKLVEVRRPPGDNRVGMVAWRYTIYTPEYPTGRDIIVIANDITFLSGSFGPKEDALFAAASRLARAEGIPRIFLATNSGARIGVAD
;
A
#
# COMPACT_ATOMS: atom_id res chain seq x y z
N GLU A 1 -0.98 -15.21 11.37
CA GLU A 1 -0.92 -15.46 12.84
C GLU A 1 -2.05 -14.83 13.66
N ARG A 2 -2.41 -13.56 13.46
CA ARG A 2 -3.49 -12.88 14.23
C ARG A 2 -4.82 -13.62 14.25
N TRP A 3 -5.32 -14.07 13.08
CA TRP A 3 -6.56 -14.86 13.00
C TRP A 3 -6.50 -16.17 13.81
N ARG A 4 -5.34 -16.84 13.84
CA ARG A 4 -5.17 -18.07 14.64
C ARG A 4 -5.20 -17.76 16.13
N LYS A 5 -4.46 -16.73 16.59
CA LYS A 5 -4.48 -16.27 18.00
C LYS A 5 -5.88 -15.82 18.42
N TYR A 6 -6.58 -15.06 17.58
CA TYR A 6 -7.96 -14.61 17.82
C TYR A 6 -8.96 -15.78 17.89
N SER A 7 -8.84 -16.74 16.97
CA SER A 7 -9.68 -17.93 16.98
C SER A 7 -9.46 -18.81 18.21
N GLN A 8 -8.23 -18.89 18.73
CA GLN A 8 -7.89 -19.69 19.91
C GLN A 8 -8.36 -19.02 21.22
N SER A 9 -8.15 -17.70 21.37
CA SER A 9 -8.49 -16.98 22.60
C SER A 9 -10.00 -16.92 22.89
N ARG A 10 -10.85 -16.99 21.85
CA ARG A 10 -12.32 -16.93 22.00
C ARG A 10 -13.03 -18.28 22.04
N LEU A 11 -12.32 -19.41 21.94
CA LEU A 11 -12.91 -20.74 22.16
C LEU A 11 -13.40 -20.94 23.61
N LEU A 12 -12.87 -20.16 24.55
CA LEU A 12 -13.20 -20.25 25.98
C LEU A 12 -14.44 -19.43 26.40
N GLY A 13 -15.02 -18.60 25.52
CA GLY A 13 -15.96 -17.54 25.93
C GLY A 13 -17.36 -17.53 25.29
N GLY A 14 -17.77 -18.56 24.54
CA GLY A 14 -19.15 -18.68 24.02
C GLY A 14 -19.58 -17.69 22.90
N PHE A 15 -18.67 -16.84 22.40
CA PHE A 15 -18.98 -15.90 21.31
C PHE A 15 -18.93 -16.56 19.91
N ARG A 16 -19.71 -16.02 18.95
CA ARG A 16 -19.81 -16.51 17.56
C ARG A 16 -18.42 -16.72 16.93
N ARG A 17 -18.15 -17.94 16.44
CA ARG A 17 -16.96 -18.27 15.63
C ARG A 17 -16.97 -17.43 14.35
N HIS A 18 -16.13 -16.42 14.24
CA HIS A 18 -15.81 -15.85 12.94
C HIS A 18 -14.89 -16.83 12.21
N LYS A 19 -15.39 -17.40 11.11
CA LYS A 19 -14.60 -18.29 10.25
C LYS A 19 -13.45 -17.49 9.67
N ILE A 20 -12.23 -18.03 9.73
CA ILE A 20 -11.07 -17.38 9.12
C ILE A 20 -11.38 -17.16 7.62
N PRO A 21 -11.26 -15.93 7.10
CA PRO A 21 -11.49 -15.66 5.69
C PRO A 21 -10.55 -16.47 4.81
N LEU A 22 -11.04 -16.93 3.65
CA LEU A 22 -10.20 -17.58 2.65
C LEU A 22 -9.15 -16.63 2.06
N ARG A 23 -9.47 -15.33 2.03
CA ARG A 23 -8.60 -14.27 1.56
C ARG A 23 -8.33 -13.28 2.70
N LEU A 24 -7.06 -13.04 2.99
CA LEU A 24 -6.62 -12.16 4.08
C LEU A 24 -6.22 -10.77 3.60
N LEU A 25 -5.95 -10.62 2.30
CA LEU A 25 -5.48 -9.41 1.67
C LEU A 25 -5.93 -9.38 0.21
N ASP A 26 -6.51 -8.27 -0.21
CA ASP A 26 -6.61 -7.86 -1.61
C ASP A 26 -5.65 -6.70 -1.88
N VAL A 27 -5.06 -6.69 -3.06
CA VAL A 27 -4.07 -5.69 -3.46
C VAL A 27 -4.38 -5.20 -4.86
N VAL A 28 -4.42 -3.88 -5.02
CA VAL A 28 -4.45 -3.20 -6.31
C VAL A 28 -3.33 -2.17 -6.35
N GLU A 29 -2.52 -2.20 -7.40
CA GLU A 29 -1.47 -1.21 -7.62
C GLU A 29 -2.08 0.08 -8.18
N LEU A 30 -1.52 1.21 -7.76
CA LEU A 30 -1.91 2.55 -8.16
C LEU A 30 -0.73 3.24 -8.84
N ASP A 31 -0.97 3.86 -9.99
CA ASP A 31 0.04 4.66 -10.70
C ASP A 31 -0.61 5.91 -11.30
N LEU A 32 0.22 6.85 -11.74
CA LEU A 32 -0.24 8.03 -12.48
C LEU A 32 -0.40 7.70 -13.96
N ASP A 33 -1.55 8.06 -14.52
CA ASP A 33 -1.75 8.05 -15.97
C ASP A 33 -1.05 9.24 -16.66
N GLU A 34 -1.18 9.31 -17.98
CA GLU A 34 -0.59 10.39 -18.81
C GLU A 34 -1.10 11.79 -18.42
N THR A 35 -2.27 11.87 -17.79
CA THR A 35 -2.90 13.11 -17.32
C THR A 35 -2.55 13.47 -15.87
N GLN A 36 -1.62 12.73 -15.25
CA GLN A 36 -1.25 12.88 -13.83
C GLN A 36 -2.39 12.53 -12.85
N LYS A 37 -3.35 11.72 -13.28
CA LYS A 37 -4.40 11.21 -12.42
C LYS A 37 -4.00 9.83 -11.87
N LEU A 38 -4.26 9.61 -10.59
CA LEU A 38 -4.03 8.31 -9.95
C LEU A 38 -5.10 7.31 -10.40
N VAL A 39 -4.67 6.17 -10.94
CA VAL A 39 -5.52 5.11 -11.48
C VAL A 39 -5.06 3.74 -10.99
N GLU A 40 -5.98 2.78 -11.00
CA GLU A 40 -5.65 1.37 -10.77
C GLU A 40 -4.91 0.81 -11.99
N VAL A 41 -3.82 0.09 -11.74
CA VAL A 41 -3.04 -0.56 -12.80
C VAL A 41 -2.93 -2.06 -12.56
N ARG A 42 -2.90 -2.81 -13.66
CA ARG A 42 -2.66 -4.27 -13.66
C ARG A 42 -1.46 -4.55 -14.54
N ARG A 43 -0.30 -4.69 -13.90
CA ARG A 43 0.99 -5.01 -14.55
C ARG A 43 1.74 -6.09 -13.77
N PRO A 44 2.73 -6.75 -14.38
CA PRO A 44 3.61 -7.65 -13.66
C PRO A 44 4.38 -6.93 -12.54
N PRO A 45 4.69 -7.61 -11.42
CA PRO A 45 5.52 -7.03 -10.37
C PRO A 45 6.91 -6.62 -10.89
N GLY A 46 7.40 -5.47 -10.42
CA GLY A 46 8.72 -4.94 -10.80
C GLY A 46 8.73 -4.16 -12.13
N ASP A 47 7.59 -4.01 -12.80
CA ASP A 47 7.45 -3.19 -14.02
C ASP A 47 7.10 -1.72 -13.70
N ASN A 48 7.54 -1.23 -12.52
CA ASN A 48 7.39 0.17 -12.13
C ASN A 48 8.34 1.06 -12.93
N ARG A 49 7.84 2.21 -13.39
CA ARG A 49 8.58 3.15 -14.25
C ARG A 49 9.35 4.22 -13.47
N VAL A 50 9.12 4.28 -12.16
CA VAL A 50 9.70 5.26 -11.24
C VAL A 50 10.09 4.56 -9.94
N GLY A 51 10.95 5.18 -9.13
CA GLY A 51 11.44 4.62 -7.86
C GLY A 51 10.44 4.65 -6.70
N MET A 52 9.13 4.71 -7.01
CA MET A 52 8.03 4.81 -6.07
C MET A 52 6.90 3.89 -6.54
N VAL A 53 6.29 3.17 -5.60
CA VAL A 53 5.12 2.32 -5.88
C VAL A 53 4.06 2.56 -4.82
N ALA A 54 2.80 2.54 -5.24
CA ALA A 54 1.65 2.72 -4.35
C ALA A 54 0.62 1.61 -4.58
N TRP A 55 -0.07 1.22 -3.51
CA TRP A 55 -1.13 0.22 -3.56
C TRP A 55 -2.31 0.62 -2.68
N ARG A 56 -3.50 0.22 -3.09
CA ARG A 56 -4.67 0.07 -2.22
C ARG A 56 -4.71 -1.37 -1.71
N TYR A 57 -4.66 -1.55 -0.40
CA TYR A 57 -4.80 -2.85 0.24
C TYR A 57 -6.14 -2.93 0.94
N THR A 58 -6.90 -4.00 0.72
CA THR A 58 -8.04 -4.35 1.56
C THR A 58 -7.60 -5.48 2.49
N ILE A 59 -7.47 -5.18 3.78
CA ILE A 59 -6.97 -6.11 4.80
C ILE A 59 -8.13 -6.67 5.60
N TYR A 60 -8.22 -8.00 5.66
CA TYR A 60 -9.24 -8.69 6.45
C TYR A 60 -8.66 -9.09 7.81
N THR A 61 -9.05 -8.37 8.85
CA THR A 61 -8.63 -8.64 10.24
C THR A 61 -9.80 -9.13 11.07
N PRO A 62 -9.57 -9.76 12.25
CA PRO A 62 -10.67 -10.13 13.14
C PRO A 62 -11.57 -8.96 13.55
N GLU A 63 -10.99 -7.76 13.68
CA GLU A 63 -11.71 -6.52 14.01
C GLU A 63 -12.47 -5.95 12.82
N TYR A 64 -12.02 -6.24 11.58
CA TYR A 64 -12.68 -5.87 10.33
C TYR A 64 -12.82 -7.08 9.38
N PRO A 65 -13.72 -8.05 9.70
CA PRO A 65 -13.86 -9.27 8.92
C PRO A 65 -14.36 -9.05 7.49
N THR A 66 -15.04 -7.93 7.25
CA THR A 66 -15.50 -7.49 5.92
C THR A 66 -14.41 -6.79 5.10
N GLY A 67 -13.23 -6.58 5.69
CA GLY A 67 -12.13 -5.84 5.09
C GLY A 67 -12.09 -4.39 5.54
N ARG A 68 -10.88 -3.82 5.55
CA ARG A 68 -10.61 -2.39 5.70
C ARG A 68 -9.55 -1.99 4.69
N ASP A 69 -9.77 -0.85 4.05
CA ASP A 69 -8.81 -0.30 3.10
C ASP A 69 -7.72 0.53 3.78
N ILE A 70 -6.51 0.45 3.22
CA ILE A 70 -5.39 1.33 3.51
C ILE A 70 -4.66 1.67 2.20
N ILE A 71 -3.95 2.80 2.19
CA ILE A 71 -2.98 3.12 1.15
C ILE A 71 -1.59 2.77 1.65
N VAL A 72 -0.85 1.96 0.90
CA VAL A 72 0.56 1.65 1.15
C VAL A 72 1.40 2.29 0.06
N ILE A 73 2.45 2.99 0.45
CA ILE A 73 3.40 3.62 -0.46
C ILE A 73 4.81 3.11 -0.08
N ALA A 74 5.64 2.79 -1.05
CA ALA A 74 7.00 2.32 -0.82
C ALA A 74 7.98 2.87 -1.87
N ASN A 75 9.21 3.13 -1.44
CA ASN A 75 10.32 3.34 -2.36
C ASN A 75 10.79 2.00 -2.93
N ASP A 76 11.23 2.02 -4.19
CA ASP A 76 12.03 0.95 -4.76
C ASP A 76 13.51 1.32 -4.64
N ILE A 77 14.21 0.70 -3.68
CA ILE A 77 15.63 0.98 -3.43
C ILE A 77 16.53 0.57 -4.62
N THR A 78 16.07 -0.35 -5.46
CA THR A 78 16.83 -0.82 -6.62
C THR A 78 16.79 0.19 -7.76
N PHE A 79 15.80 1.09 -7.77
CA PHE A 79 15.65 2.15 -8.75
C PHE A 79 16.34 3.43 -8.27
N LEU A 80 17.51 3.75 -8.82
CA LEU A 80 18.28 4.97 -8.50
C LEU A 80 18.45 5.18 -6.98
N SER A 81 18.77 4.11 -6.26
CA SER A 81 18.92 4.08 -4.79
C SER A 81 17.67 4.54 -4.02
N GLY A 82 16.48 4.39 -4.60
CA GLY A 82 15.22 4.86 -4.01
C GLY A 82 15.12 6.37 -3.87
N SER A 83 15.94 7.13 -4.59
CA SER A 83 15.95 8.60 -4.52
C SER A 83 14.65 9.22 -5.03
N PHE A 84 14.20 10.28 -4.35
CA PHE A 84 13.01 11.02 -4.73
C PHE A 84 13.31 12.00 -5.87
N GLY A 85 12.73 11.75 -7.04
CA GLY A 85 12.60 12.73 -8.11
C GLY A 85 11.17 13.26 -8.23
N PRO A 86 10.92 14.22 -9.15
CA PRO A 86 9.60 14.84 -9.31
C PRO A 86 8.47 13.85 -9.61
N LYS A 87 8.76 12.75 -10.31
CA LYS A 87 7.75 11.72 -10.63
C LYS A 87 7.42 10.86 -9.41
N GLU A 88 8.42 10.47 -8.64
CA GLU A 88 8.25 9.76 -7.37
C GLU A 88 7.46 10.61 -6.37
N ASP A 89 7.77 11.90 -6.27
CA ASP A 89 7.03 12.87 -5.45
C ASP A 89 5.57 12.99 -5.88
N ALA A 90 5.31 13.07 -7.20
CA ALA A 90 3.96 13.19 -7.74
C ALA A 90 3.09 11.97 -7.36
N LEU A 91 3.61 10.75 -7.53
CA LEU A 91 2.90 9.52 -7.15
C LEU A 91 2.66 9.47 -5.64
N PHE A 92 3.68 9.75 -4.83
CA PHE A 92 3.57 9.80 -3.37
C PHE A 92 2.50 10.81 -2.92
N ALA A 93 2.49 12.01 -3.51
CA ALA A 93 1.54 13.07 -3.19
C ALA A 93 0.11 12.68 -3.60
N ALA A 94 -0.09 12.11 -4.79
CA ALA A 94 -1.39 11.69 -5.29
C ALA A 94 -1.99 10.57 -4.43
N ALA A 95 -1.23 9.52 -4.14
CA ALA A 95 -1.67 8.44 -3.26
C ALA A 95 -1.96 8.94 -1.84
N SER A 96 -1.16 9.87 -1.33
CA SER A 96 -1.41 10.50 -0.03
C SER A 96 -2.68 11.36 0.01
N ARG A 97 -3.01 12.04 -1.11
CA ARG A 97 -4.27 12.80 -1.23
C ARG A 97 -5.47 11.85 -1.24
N LEU A 98 -5.39 10.74 -1.96
CA LEU A 98 -6.44 9.72 -1.99
C LEU A 98 -6.73 9.20 -0.57
N ALA A 99 -5.69 8.81 0.18
CA ALA A 99 -5.85 8.31 1.55
C ALA A 99 -6.56 9.32 2.46
N ARG A 100 -6.20 10.62 2.35
CA ARG A 100 -6.86 11.69 3.11
C ARG A 100 -8.29 11.92 2.67
N ALA A 101 -8.57 11.91 1.38
CA ALA A 101 -9.92 12.13 0.83
C ALA A 101 -10.90 11.03 1.28
N GLU A 102 -10.44 9.78 1.35
CA GLU A 102 -11.24 8.64 1.80
C GLU A 102 -11.22 8.44 3.32
N GLY A 103 -10.40 9.19 4.06
CA GLY A 103 -10.27 9.05 5.52
C GLY A 103 -9.64 7.71 5.96
N ILE A 104 -8.86 7.06 5.09
CA ILE A 104 -8.23 5.76 5.37
C ILE A 104 -6.76 5.91 5.76
N PRO A 105 -6.21 4.96 6.55
CA PRO A 105 -4.80 4.98 6.93
C PRO A 105 -3.86 4.96 5.71
N ARG A 106 -2.77 5.72 5.81
CA ARG A 106 -1.65 5.68 4.86
C ARG A 106 -0.39 5.17 5.55
N ILE A 107 0.20 4.10 5.04
CA ILE A 107 1.48 3.55 5.50
C ILE A 107 2.55 3.85 4.47
N PHE A 108 3.70 4.37 4.91
CA PHE A 108 4.86 4.60 4.06
C PHE A 108 6.01 3.69 4.50
N LEU A 109 6.48 2.85 3.58
CA LEU A 109 7.65 2.00 3.76
C LEU A 109 8.87 2.73 3.21
N ALA A 110 9.56 3.45 4.09
CA ALA A 110 10.68 4.30 3.72
C ALA A 110 11.95 3.46 3.52
N THR A 111 12.50 3.49 2.33
CA THR A 111 13.82 2.92 2.00
C THR A 111 14.43 3.73 0.85
N ASN A 112 14.94 4.92 1.18
CA ASN A 112 15.42 5.90 0.21
C ASN A 112 16.74 6.54 0.65
N SER A 113 17.42 7.18 -0.30
CA SER A 113 18.63 7.99 -0.11
C SER A 113 18.36 9.50 -0.03
N GLY A 114 17.10 9.92 0.14
CA GLY A 114 16.69 11.33 0.11
C GLY A 114 16.35 11.83 -1.30
N ALA A 115 16.51 13.14 -1.52
CA ALA A 115 16.23 13.78 -2.81
C ALA A 115 17.26 13.36 -3.87
N ARG A 116 16.80 13.20 -5.12
CA ARG A 116 17.68 12.92 -6.25
C ARG A 116 18.55 14.14 -6.54
N ILE A 117 19.86 13.96 -6.42
CA ILE A 117 20.86 14.97 -6.76
C ILE A 117 21.40 14.64 -8.15
N GLY A 118 21.30 15.58 -9.09
CA GLY A 118 21.94 15.51 -10.39
C GLY A 118 22.68 16.81 -10.65
N VAL A 119 23.91 16.70 -11.14
CA VAL A 119 24.66 17.82 -11.74
C VAL A 119 24.49 17.68 -13.25
N ALA A 120 24.35 18.80 -13.98
CA ALA A 120 24.32 18.74 -15.44
C ALA A 120 25.71 18.31 -15.95
N ASP A 121 25.75 17.26 -16.78
CA ASP A 121 26.93 16.83 -17.52
C ASP A 121 27.17 17.74 -18.75
#